data_AF-X0THA7-F1
#
_entry.id   AF-X0THA7-F1
#
_cell.length_a   1.000
_cell.length_b   1.000
_cell.length_c   1.000
_cell.angle_alpha   90.00
_cell.angle_beta   90.00
_cell.angle_gamma   90.00
#
_symmetry.space_group_name_H-M   'P 1'
#
loop_
_entity.id
_entity.type
_entity.pdbx_description
1 polymer ?
#
loop_
_entity_poly.entity_id
_entity_poly.type
_entity_poly.pdbx_seq_one_letter_code
_entity_poly.pdbx_strand_id
1 'polypeptide(L)' 'GITRFTREILFDEKIGGSFHMALGAGYPETGSKNESAIHWDMICDLRQGGEIWVDNERFYQNGKFMIDI' A
#
# COMPACT_ATOMS: atom_id res chain seq x y z
N GLY A 1 15.37 5.97 8.80
CA GLY A 1 13.96 5.56 8.93
C GLY A 1 13.87 4.11 9.39
N ILE A 2 12.67 3.62 9.66
CA ILE A 2 12.39 2.21 9.97
C ILE A 2 12.60 1.37 8.69
N THR A 3 13.31 0.25 8.79
CA THR A 3 13.68 -0.58 7.63
C THR A 3 13.18 -2.02 7.71
N ARG A 4 12.57 -2.40 8.84
CA ARG A 4 12.03 -3.73 9.15
C ARG A 4 10.62 -3.59 9.72
N PHE A 5 9.77 -4.57 9.45
CA PHE A 5 8.41 -4.62 10.00
C PHE A 5 8.45 -4.66 11.52
N THR A 6 7.60 -3.82 12.10
CA THR A 6 7.47 -3.56 13.53
C THR A 6 6.28 -4.28 14.14
N ARG A 7 5.33 -4.73 13.29
CA ARG A 7 4.00 -5.24 13.68
C ARG A 7 3.07 -4.15 14.20
N GLU A 8 3.42 -2.89 13.97
CA GLU A 8 2.56 -1.75 14.23
C GLU A 8 2.11 -1.17 12.89
N ILE A 9 0.80 -1.21 12.63
CA ILE A 9 0.23 -0.82 11.34
C ILE A 9 0.70 0.58 10.94
N LEU A 10 0.63 1.54 11.87
CA LEU A 10 1.00 2.95 11.64
C LEU A 10 2.41 3.14 11.07
N PHE A 11 3.36 2.33 11.51
CA PHE A 11 4.75 2.43 11.04
C PHE A 11 4.96 1.60 9.78
N ASP A 12 4.42 0.38 9.77
CA ASP A 12 4.64 -0.58 8.70
C ASP A 12 4.02 -0.13 7.38
N GLU A 13 2.91 0.61 7.39
CA GLU A 13 2.28 1.13 6.18
C GLU A 13 3.11 2.22 5.48
N LYS A 14 4.04 2.87 6.19
CA LYS A 14 4.85 3.99 5.69
C LYS A 14 6.29 3.60 5.35
N ILE A 15 6.66 2.32 5.45
CA ILE A 15 8.02 1.87 5.13
C ILE A 15 8.25 1.99 3.62
N GLY A 16 9.41 2.54 3.22
CA GLY A 16 9.78 2.57 1.80
C GLY A 16 9.83 1.16 1.21
N GLY A 17 9.00 0.90 0.20
CA GLY A 17 8.88 -0.43 -0.43
C GLY A 17 7.73 -1.30 0.10
N SER A 18 7.02 -0.87 1.15
CA SER A 18 5.76 -1.52 1.54
C SER A 18 4.59 -0.98 0.74
N PHE A 19 3.57 -1.81 0.58
CA PHE A 19 2.28 -1.40 0.03
C PHE A 19 1.17 -1.87 0.98
N HIS A 20 0.14 -1.06 1.15
CA HIS A 20 -1.01 -1.42 1.97
C HIS A 20 -2.30 -1.36 1.16
N MET A 21 -3.24 -2.23 1.52
CA MET A 21 -4.61 -2.19 1.04
C MET A 21 -5.54 -2.35 2.23
N ALA A 22 -6.46 -1.41 2.39
CA ALA A 22 -7.49 -1.46 3.41
C ALA A 22 -8.75 -2.14 2.88
N LEU A 23 -9.30 -3.09 3.64
CA LEU A 23 -10.64 -3.64 3.40
C LEU A 23 -11.67 -3.01 4.33
N GLY A 24 -12.85 -2.73 3.79
CA GLY A 24 -13.98 -2.18 4.54
C GLY A 24 -14.13 -0.67 4.38
N ALA A 25 -14.44 0.02 5.49
CA ALA A 25 -14.90 1.39 5.53
C ALA A 25 -13.90 2.32 4.83
N GLY A 26 -14.35 2.96 3.76
CA GLY A 26 -13.55 3.98 3.11
C GLY A 26 -13.79 5.35 3.73
N TYR A 27 -12.78 6.20 3.66
CA TYR A 27 -12.85 7.59 4.10
C TYR A 27 -13.80 8.39 3.18
N PRO A 28 -14.92 8.95 3.68
CA PRO A 28 -15.89 9.67 2.84
C PRO A 28 -15.30 10.83 2.04
N GLU A 29 -14.30 11.51 2.58
CA GLU A 29 -13.56 12.60 1.93
C GLU A 29 -12.81 12.18 0.66
N THR A 30 -12.52 10.88 0.49
CA THR A 30 -11.92 10.32 -0.74
C THR A 30 -12.97 10.02 -1.81
N GLY A 31 -14.25 10.28 -1.55
CA GLY A 31 -15.35 9.89 -2.42
C GLY A 31 -15.72 8.41 -2.34
N SER A 32 -15.19 7.69 -1.35
CA SER A 32 -15.53 6.29 -1.13
C SER A 32 -17.02 6.14 -0.79
N LYS A 33 -17.62 5.10 -1.38
CA LYS A 33 -19.00 4.68 -1.09
C LYS A 33 -19.05 3.40 -0.25
N ASN A 34 -17.89 2.88 0.15
CA ASN A 34 -17.82 1.62 0.87
C ASN A 34 -18.06 1.84 2.35
N GLU A 35 -19.28 1.54 2.80
CA GLU A 35 -19.67 1.58 4.21
C GLU A 35 -19.47 0.18 4.83
N SER A 36 -18.74 0.13 5.94
CA SER A 36 -18.46 -1.13 6.64
C SER A 36 -18.20 -0.88 8.12
N ALA A 37 -18.35 -1.93 8.93
CA ALA A 37 -18.00 -1.88 10.36
C ALA A 37 -16.50 -2.06 10.62
N ILE A 38 -15.73 -2.49 9.61
CA ILE A 38 -14.29 -2.72 9.72
C ILE A 38 -13.52 -1.77 8.80
N HIS A 39 -12.32 -1.39 9.20
CA HIS A 39 -11.28 -0.83 8.34
C HIS A 39 -10.02 -1.61 8.67
N TRP A 40 -9.58 -2.47 7.76
CA TRP A 40 -8.49 -3.38 8.03
C TRP A 40 -7.38 -3.24 7.00
N ASP A 41 -6.25 -2.69 7.45
CA ASP A 41 -5.03 -2.58 6.69
C ASP A 41 -4.28 -3.91 6.60
N MET A 42 -4.04 -4.36 5.37
CA MET A 42 -3.12 -5.45 5.06
C MET A 42 -1.89 -4.84 4.39
N ILE A 43 -0.71 -5.15 4.93
CA ILE A 43 0.55 -4.58 4.48
C ILE A 43 1.42 -5.71 3.92
N CYS A 44 2.04 -5.48 2.76
CA CYS A 44 2.99 -6.39 2.16
C CYS A 44 4.31 -5.68 1.81
N ASP A 45 5.38 -6.47 1.73
CA ASP A 45 6.70 -6.03 1.29
C ASP A 45 6.86 -6.28 -0.21
N LEU A 46 7.05 -5.23 -1.00
CA LEU A 46 7.23 -5.34 -2.45
C LEU A 46 8.69 -5.29 -2.89
N ARG A 47 9.66 -5.22 -1.96
CA ARG A 47 11.09 -5.06 -2.28
C ARG A 47 11.70 -6.28 -2.96
N GLN A 48 11.08 -7.46 -2.85
CA GLN A 48 11.60 -8.72 -3.42
C GLN A 48 10.59 -9.35 -4.39
N GLY A 49 10.61 -8.92 -5.64
CA GLY A 49 9.78 -9.47 -6.72
C GLY A 49 8.36 -8.88 -6.82
N GLY A 50 8.03 -7.88 -6.01
CA GLY A 50 6.73 -7.21 -6.06
C GLY A 50 6.59 -6.28 -7.26
N GLU A 51 5.41 -6.30 -7.88
CA GLU A 51 5.06 -5.45 -9.02
C GLU A 51 3.69 -4.79 -8.80
N ILE A 52 3.56 -3.53 -9.22
CA ILE A 52 2.27 -2.85 -9.35
C ILE A 52 2.08 -2.47 -10.81
N TRP A 53 0.92 -2.83 -11.32
CA TRP A 53 0.49 -2.55 -12.69
C TRP A 53 -0.71 -1.63 -12.67
N VAL A 54 -0.69 -0.61 -13.51
CA VAL A 54 -1.78 0.36 -13.68
C VAL A 54 -2.07 0.42 -15.17
N ASP A 55 -3.29 0.08 -15.57
CA ASP A 55 -3.72 0.09 -16.98
C ASP A 55 -2.77 -0.65 -17.95
N ASN A 56 -2.27 -1.80 -17.51
CA ASN A 56 -1.26 -2.64 -18.21
C ASN A 56 0.14 -2.02 -18.33
N GLU A 57 0.41 -0.90 -17.67
CA GLU A 57 1.75 -0.34 -17.53
C GLU A 57 2.36 -0.72 -16.19
N ARG A 58 3.63 -1.12 -16.20
CA ARG A 58 4.35 -1.46 -14.98
C ARG A 58 4.76 -0.18 -14.27
N PHE A 59 4.05 0.14 -13.19
CA PHE A 59 4.18 1.40 -12.46
C PHE A 59 5.21 1.31 -11.32
N TYR A 60 5.34 0.12 -10.72
CA TYR A 60 6.21 -0.12 -9.58
C TYR A 60 6.86 -1.51 -9.68
N GLN A 61 8.14 -1.62 -9.35
CA GLN A 61 8.86 -2.90 -9.30
C GLN A 61 9.95 -2.87 -8.22
N ASN A 62 10.02 -3.93 -7.41
CA ASN A 62 11.09 -4.15 -6.41
C ASN A 62 11.33 -2.94 -5.49
N GLY A 63 10.26 -2.29 -5.02
CA GLY A 63 10.37 -1.14 -4.12
C GLY A 63 10.64 0.21 -4.80
N LYS A 64 10.52 0.31 -6.13
CA LYS A 64 10.82 1.53 -6.90
C LYS A 64 9.72 1.84 -7.93
N PHE A 65 9.45 3.13 -8.14
CA PHE A 65 8.62 3.58 -9.26
C PHE A 65 9.40 3.44 -10.57
N MET A 66 8.69 3.03 -11.63
CA MET A 66 9.26 2.80 -12.97
C MET A 66 8.96 3.94 -13.95
N ILE A 67 8.32 5.00 -13.45
CA ILE A 67 8.00 6.21 -14.20
C ILE A 67 8.93 7.35 -13.75
N ASP A 68 9.16 8.31 -14.63
CA ASP A 68 9.79 9.58 -14.25
C ASP A 68 8.79 10.40 -13.43
N ILE A 69 9.22 10.82 -12.24
CA ILE A 69 8.46 11.63 -11.28
C ILE A 69 8.98 13.06 -11.29
#